data_AF-A0A832ZQG6-F1
#
_entry.id   AF-A0A832ZQG6-F1
#
_cell.length_a   1.000
_cell.length_b   1.000
_cell.length_c   1.000
_cell.angle_alpha   90.00
_cell.angle_beta   90.00
_cell.angle_gamma   90.00
#
_symmetry.space_group_name_H-M   'P 1'
#
loop_
_entity.id
_entity.type
_entity.pdbx_description
1 polymer ?
#
loop_
_entity_poly.entity_id
_entity_poly.type
_entity_poly.pdbx_seq_one_letter_code
_entity_poly.pdbx_strand_id
1 'polypeptide(L)'
;MIELKYSKILSWDEIQDILNMAKKDIVVVKLPRSILNHSKMKYKLKLLKNPFIFIEEDTCRRGRKRKINETQKRELLNIIKEGHSIRETAKMVGISKSTVYEYVKDDIISMKKEQLKELIYEFKELFIENDLYDIGSVRILFKEIEGALEVGDYEHVMKLFSELKEYFD
;
A
#
# COMPACT_ATOMS: atom_id res chain seq x y z
N MET A 1 -24.91 -25.78 -17.28
CA MET A 1 -24.22 -25.12 -16.15
C MET A 1 -24.84 -23.75 -15.91
N ILE A 2 -25.32 -23.49 -14.70
CA ILE A 2 -26.00 -22.26 -14.30
C ILE A 2 -25.10 -21.49 -13.35
N GLU A 3 -24.75 -20.26 -13.70
CA GLU A 3 -23.99 -19.37 -12.80
C GLU A 3 -24.92 -18.37 -12.12
N LEU A 4 -24.86 -18.31 -10.78
CA LEU A 4 -25.64 -17.39 -9.96
C LEU A 4 -24.72 -16.52 -9.12
N LYS A 5 -24.95 -15.21 -9.14
CA LYS A 5 -24.16 -14.24 -8.37
C LYS A 5 -25.03 -13.54 -7.34
N TYR A 6 -24.62 -13.63 -6.07
CA TYR A 6 -25.34 -12.97 -4.98
C TYR A 6 -24.44 -12.00 -4.21
N SER A 7 -25.02 -10.86 -3.84
CA SER A 7 -24.36 -9.81 -3.06
C SER A 7 -24.98 -9.59 -1.68
N LYS A 8 -25.93 -10.45 -1.29
CA LYS A 8 -26.65 -10.42 -0.02
C LYS A 8 -26.69 -11.83 0.58
N ILE A 9 -26.95 -11.92 1.87
CA ILE A 9 -27.20 -13.21 2.53
C ILE A 9 -28.45 -13.82 1.88
N LEU A 10 -28.33 -15.05 1.39
CA LEU A 10 -29.43 -15.74 0.70
C LEU A 10 -30.65 -15.88 1.61
N SER A 11 -31.85 -15.68 1.08
CA SER A 11 -33.10 -16.06 1.77
C SER A 11 -33.28 -17.58 1.77
N TRP A 12 -34.31 -18.08 2.46
CA TRP A 12 -34.63 -19.52 2.42
C TRP A 12 -35.19 -19.95 1.07
N ASP A 13 -36.02 -19.11 0.47
CA ASP A 13 -36.61 -19.36 -0.85
C ASP A 13 -35.51 -19.45 -1.92
N GLU A 14 -34.55 -18.52 -1.89
CA GLU A 14 -33.39 -18.53 -2.80
C GLU A 14 -32.57 -19.83 -2.68
N ILE A 15 -32.45 -20.39 -1.47
CA ILE A 15 -31.74 -21.67 -1.26
C ILE A 15 -32.54 -22.83 -1.85
N GLN A 16 -33.85 -22.85 -1.66
CA GLN A 16 -34.70 -23.89 -2.24
C GLN A 16 -34.66 -23.85 -3.76
N ASP A 17 -34.67 -22.66 -4.35
CA ASP A 17 -34.53 -22.47 -5.79
C ASP A 17 -33.21 -23.03 -6.30
N ILE A 18 -32.08 -22.71 -5.63
CA ILE A 18 -30.76 -23.25 -5.98
C ILE A 18 -30.76 -24.79 -5.90
N LEU A 19 -31.34 -25.37 -4.84
CA LEU A 19 -31.45 -26.82 -4.70
C LEU A 19 -32.30 -27.46 -5.80
N ASN A 20 -33.37 -26.79 -6.24
CA ASN A 20 -34.21 -27.27 -7.33
C ASN A 20 -33.52 -27.16 -8.69
N MET A 21 -32.73 -26.10 -8.91
CA MET A 21 -31.89 -25.96 -10.11
C MET A 21 -30.81 -27.06 -10.17
N ALA A 22 -30.19 -27.36 -9.03
CA ALA A 22 -29.16 -28.38 -8.90
C ALA A 22 -29.64 -29.81 -9.22
N LYS A 23 -30.96 -30.06 -9.21
CA LYS A 23 -31.54 -31.34 -9.66
C LYS A 23 -31.49 -31.52 -11.18
N LYS A 24 -31.42 -30.42 -11.93
CA LYS A 24 -31.50 -30.41 -13.40
C LYS A 24 -30.13 -30.20 -14.05
N ASP A 25 -29.29 -29.37 -13.45
CA ASP A 25 -28.01 -28.95 -14.03
C ASP A 25 -27.01 -28.58 -12.91
N ILE A 26 -25.73 -28.46 -13.24
CA ILE A 26 -24.69 -28.01 -12.32
C ILE A 26 -24.86 -26.51 -12.05
N VAL A 27 -24.84 -26.11 -10.78
CA VAL A 27 -25.00 -24.73 -10.33
C VAL A 27 -23.71 -24.22 -9.68
N VAL A 28 -23.23 -23.07 -10.15
CA VAL A 28 -22.10 -22.35 -9.55
C VAL A 28 -22.63 -21.10 -8.86
N VAL A 29 -22.46 -21.02 -7.55
CA VAL A 29 -22.92 -19.91 -6.70
C VAL A 29 -21.73 -19.06 -6.29
N LYS A 30 -21.63 -17.86 -6.86
CA LYS A 30 -20.58 -16.87 -6.58
C LYS A 30 -21.02 -15.96 -5.44
N LEU A 31 -20.32 -16.05 -4.30
CA LEU A 31 -20.59 -15.29 -3.08
C LEU A 31 -19.33 -14.54 -2.60
N PRO A 32 -19.43 -13.28 -2.16
CA PRO A 32 -18.31 -12.58 -1.57
C PRO A 32 -17.90 -13.16 -0.22
N ARG A 33 -16.61 -13.03 0.12
CA ARG A 33 -15.99 -13.53 1.36
C ARG A 33 -16.75 -13.16 2.64
N SER A 34 -17.25 -11.93 2.70
CA SER A 34 -18.00 -11.42 3.85
C SER A 34 -19.28 -12.21 4.11
N ILE A 35 -19.93 -12.72 3.05
CA ILE A 35 -21.15 -13.51 3.14
C ILE A 35 -20.81 -14.96 3.47
N LEU A 36 -19.77 -15.52 2.84
CA LEU A 36 -19.29 -16.87 3.13
C LEU A 36 -18.93 -17.03 4.62
N ASN A 37 -18.30 -16.01 5.21
CA ASN A 37 -17.88 -16.02 6.61
C ASN A 37 -18.98 -15.57 7.58
N HIS A 38 -20.15 -15.14 7.09
CA HIS A 38 -21.20 -14.60 7.95
C HIS A 38 -21.89 -15.70 8.77
N SER A 39 -22.12 -15.47 10.07
CA SER A 39 -22.72 -16.45 11.00
C SER A 39 -24.06 -17.01 10.50
N LYS A 40 -24.97 -16.13 10.06
CA LYS A 40 -26.28 -16.49 9.47
C LYS A 40 -26.19 -17.35 8.19
N MET A 41 -25.06 -17.36 7.51
CA MET A 41 -24.85 -18.09 6.27
C MET A 41 -24.25 -19.50 6.51
N LYS A 42 -23.61 -19.73 7.66
CA LYS A 42 -22.95 -21.01 8.00
C LYS A 42 -23.85 -22.23 7.86
N TYR A 43 -25.08 -22.16 8.38
CA TYR A 43 -26.04 -23.26 8.26
C TYR A 43 -26.54 -23.44 6.80
N LYS A 44 -26.74 -22.33 6.10
CA LYS A 44 -27.20 -22.30 4.71
C LYS A 44 -26.17 -22.92 3.75
N LEU A 45 -24.89 -22.63 3.95
CA LEU A 45 -23.78 -23.24 3.21
C LEU A 45 -23.72 -24.75 3.44
N LYS A 46 -24.02 -25.22 4.65
CA LYS A 46 -24.06 -26.67 4.94
C LYS A 46 -25.13 -27.39 4.12
N LEU A 47 -26.28 -26.75 3.90
CA LEU A 47 -27.35 -27.29 3.05
C LEU A 47 -26.99 -27.24 1.56
N LEU A 48 -26.28 -26.19 1.13
CA LEU A 48 -25.80 -26.04 -0.25
C LEU A 48 -24.62 -26.95 -0.59
N LYS A 49 -24.04 -27.69 0.38
CA LYS A 49 -23.02 -28.71 0.10
C LYS A 49 -23.67 -29.92 -0.58
N ASN A 50 -23.72 -29.87 -1.91
CA ASN A 50 -24.23 -30.91 -2.79
C ASN A 50 -23.23 -31.13 -3.94
N PRO A 51 -23.05 -32.36 -4.46
CA PRO A 51 -22.17 -32.64 -5.61
C PRO A 51 -22.40 -31.73 -6.84
N PHE A 52 -23.63 -31.25 -7.04
CA PHE A 52 -24.00 -30.42 -8.20
C PHE A 52 -24.00 -28.91 -7.91
N ILE A 53 -23.58 -28.50 -6.71
CA ILE A 53 -23.49 -27.08 -6.31
C ILE A 53 -22.05 -26.74 -5.95
N PHE A 54 -21.45 -25.86 -6.73
CA PHE A 54 -20.12 -25.31 -6.48
C PHE A 54 -20.25 -23.91 -5.90
N ILE A 55 -19.62 -23.68 -4.74
CA ILE A 55 -19.63 -22.37 -4.09
C ILE A 55 -18.26 -21.73 -4.32
N GLU A 56 -18.24 -20.61 -5.03
CA GLU A 56 -17.02 -19.88 -5.36
C GLU A 56 -16.99 -18.52 -4.66
N GLU A 57 -15.79 -18.10 -4.24
CA GLU A 57 -15.59 -16.76 -3.69
C GLU A 57 -15.57 -15.72 -4.82
N ASP A 58 -16.49 -14.75 -4.76
CA ASP A 58 -16.51 -13.61 -5.68
C ASP A 58 -15.39 -12.63 -5.31
N THR A 59 -14.27 -12.73 -6.02
CA THR A 59 -13.07 -11.90 -5.84
C THR A 59 -13.14 -10.53 -6.51
N CYS A 60 -14.30 -10.17 -7.10
CA CYS A 60 -14.48 -8.86 -7.71
C CYS A 60 -14.20 -7.75 -6.67
N ARG A 61 -13.27 -6.83 -6.97
CA ARG A 61 -13.03 -5.65 -6.12
C ARG A 61 -14.33 -4.85 -5.99
N ARG A 62 -14.90 -4.83 -4.79
CA ARG A 62 -16.09 -4.05 -4.45
C ARG A 62 -15.67 -2.68 -3.91
N GLY A 63 -16.34 -1.62 -4.34
CA GLY A 63 -16.05 -0.24 -3.90
C GLY A 63 -15.90 0.74 -5.06
N ARG A 64 -15.55 1.99 -4.74
CA ARG A 64 -15.32 3.05 -5.74
C ARG A 64 -14.13 2.66 -6.62
N LYS A 65 -14.27 2.77 -7.94
CA LYS A 65 -13.14 2.61 -8.88
C LYS A 65 -12.02 3.56 -8.46
N ARG A 66 -10.76 3.10 -8.57
CA ARG A 66 -9.59 3.97 -8.38
C ARG A 66 -9.72 5.17 -9.32
N LYS A 67 -9.43 6.36 -8.80
CA LYS A 67 -9.55 7.62 -9.55
C LYS A 67 -8.42 7.78 -10.56
N ILE A 68 -7.25 7.20 -10.27
CA ILE A 68 -6.09 7.20 -11.14
C ILE A 68 -5.59 5.78 -11.37
N ASN A 69 -4.98 5.55 -12.53
CA ASN A 69 -4.30 4.29 -12.85
C ASN A 69 -2.83 4.34 -12.41
N GLU A 70 -2.11 3.22 -12.59
CA GLU A 70 -0.70 3.12 -12.20
C GLU A 70 0.23 4.01 -13.05
N THR A 71 -0.10 4.25 -14.32
CA THR A 71 0.71 5.12 -15.18
C THR A 71 0.63 6.58 -14.74
N GLN A 72 -0.58 7.07 -14.43
CA GLN A 72 -0.79 8.39 -13.84
C GLN A 72 -0.14 8.51 -12.48
N LYS A 73 -0.19 7.45 -11.65
CA LYS A 73 0.52 7.47 -10.35
C LYS A 73 2.02 7.69 -10.55
N ARG A 74 2.65 7.00 -11.50
CA ARG A 74 4.08 7.19 -11.81
C ARG A 74 4.39 8.59 -12.30
N GLU A 75 3.53 9.14 -13.16
CA GLU A 75 3.66 10.52 -13.64
C GLU A 75 3.62 11.53 -12.48
N LEU A 76 2.68 11.38 -11.54
CA LEU A 76 2.62 12.21 -10.33
C LEU A 76 3.91 12.13 -9.52
N LEU A 77 4.47 10.93 -9.34
CA LEU A 77 5.71 10.73 -8.58
C LEU A 77 6.93 11.36 -9.27
N ASN A 78 7.02 11.27 -10.59
CA ASN A 78 8.12 11.88 -11.35
C ASN A 78 8.11 13.41 -11.22
N ILE A 79 6.95 14.04 -11.40
CA ILE A 79 6.79 15.50 -11.25
C ILE A 79 7.18 15.94 -9.82
N ILE A 80 6.83 15.14 -8.81
CA ILE A 80 7.21 15.42 -7.42
C ILE A 80 8.72 15.24 -7.21
N LYS A 81 9.33 14.23 -7.85
CA LYS A 81 10.78 13.99 -7.81
C LYS A 81 11.57 15.14 -8.45
N GLU A 82 11.00 15.80 -9.46
CA GLU A 82 11.54 17.01 -10.09
C GLU A 82 11.45 18.26 -9.19
N GLY A 83 10.83 18.14 -8.01
CA GLY A 83 10.78 19.20 -7.00
C GLY A 83 9.46 19.98 -6.95
N HIS A 84 8.47 19.60 -7.76
CA HIS A 84 7.17 20.26 -7.74
C HIS A 84 6.36 19.89 -6.49
N SER A 85 5.65 20.88 -5.95
CA SER A 85 4.74 20.68 -4.83
C SER A 85 3.48 19.91 -5.27
N ILE A 86 2.84 19.21 -4.32
CA ILE A 86 1.55 18.51 -4.55
C ILE A 86 0.50 19.42 -5.20
N ARG A 87 0.53 20.72 -4.88
CA ARG A 87 -0.39 21.70 -5.46
C ARG A 87 -0.09 21.98 -6.94
N GLU A 88 1.17 22.07 -7.31
CA GLU A 88 1.61 22.27 -8.70
C GLU A 88 1.37 21.01 -9.51
N THR A 89 1.77 19.85 -9.00
CA THR A 89 1.51 18.55 -9.61
C THR A 89 0.01 18.35 -9.91
N ALA A 90 -0.85 18.69 -8.94
CA ALA A 90 -2.30 18.63 -9.10
C ALA A 90 -2.82 19.52 -10.24
N LYS A 91 -2.27 20.73 -10.38
CA LYS A 91 -2.62 21.65 -11.47
C LYS A 91 -2.14 21.14 -12.83
N MET A 92 -0.92 20.62 -12.90
CA MET A 92 -0.32 20.11 -14.15
C MET A 92 -1.10 18.92 -14.71
N VAL A 93 -1.48 17.98 -13.85
CA VAL A 93 -2.17 16.74 -14.26
C VAL A 93 -3.70 16.89 -14.28
N GLY A 94 -4.24 18.02 -13.80
CA GLY A 94 -5.68 18.28 -13.78
C GLY A 94 -6.47 17.44 -12.76
N ILE A 95 -5.83 17.08 -11.64
CA ILE A 95 -6.41 16.22 -10.60
C ILE A 95 -6.56 17.02 -9.30
N SER A 96 -7.54 16.68 -8.44
CA SER A 96 -7.66 17.35 -7.15
C SER A 96 -6.42 17.13 -6.27
N LYS A 97 -5.97 18.17 -5.57
CA LYS A 97 -4.86 18.11 -4.60
C LYS A 97 -5.00 16.95 -3.61
N SER A 98 -6.22 16.74 -3.10
CA SER A 98 -6.54 15.65 -2.19
C SER A 98 -6.29 14.27 -2.79
N THR A 99 -6.65 14.09 -4.07
CA THR A 99 -6.45 12.82 -4.78
C THR A 99 -4.97 12.61 -5.07
N VAL A 100 -4.20 13.65 -5.42
CA VAL A 100 -2.74 13.52 -5.55
C VAL A 100 -2.15 13.06 -4.23
N TYR A 101 -2.37 13.81 -3.13
CA TYR A 101 -1.85 13.50 -1.81
C TYR A 101 -2.16 12.06 -1.36
N GLU A 102 -3.42 11.64 -1.48
CA GLU A 102 -3.85 10.31 -1.05
C GLU A 102 -3.09 9.17 -1.75
N TYR A 103 -2.73 9.37 -3.03
CA TYR A 103 -2.09 8.34 -3.85
C TYR A 103 -0.57 8.34 -3.78
N VAL A 104 0.07 9.43 -3.35
CA VAL A 104 1.54 9.58 -3.36
C VAL A 104 2.16 9.71 -1.98
N LYS A 105 1.38 9.98 -0.91
CA LYS A 105 1.92 10.28 0.43
C LYS A 105 2.91 9.22 0.96
N ASP A 106 2.62 7.94 0.73
CA ASP A 106 3.43 6.85 1.27
C ASP A 106 4.72 6.71 0.45
N ASP A 107 4.63 6.89 -0.87
CA ASP A 107 5.79 6.90 -1.77
C ASP A 107 6.69 8.14 -1.54
N ILE A 108 6.12 9.30 -1.21
CA ILE A 108 6.89 10.49 -0.86
C ILE A 108 7.75 10.23 0.38
N ILE A 109 7.21 9.53 1.39
CA ILE A 109 7.94 9.22 2.62
C ILE A 109 9.12 8.30 2.28
N SER A 110 8.90 7.25 1.48
CA SER A 110 9.99 6.36 1.07
C SER A 110 11.03 7.08 0.22
N MET A 111 10.60 7.90 -0.76
CA MET A 111 11.50 8.69 -1.60
C MET A 111 12.38 9.63 -0.78
N LYS A 112 11.80 10.33 0.20
CA LYS A 112 12.55 11.23 1.09
C LYS A 112 13.54 10.48 1.97
N LYS A 113 13.17 9.29 2.46
CA LYS A 113 14.09 8.43 3.23
C LYS A 113 15.26 7.98 2.35
N GLU A 114 15.01 7.59 1.09
CA GLU A 114 16.06 7.22 0.13
C GLU A 114 16.98 8.41 -0.19
N GLN A 115 16.43 9.59 -0.51
CA GLN A 115 17.21 10.80 -0.73
C GLN A 115 18.08 11.16 0.46
N LEU A 116 17.56 11.03 1.69
CA LEU A 116 18.34 11.29 2.90
C LEU A 116 19.46 10.26 3.10
N LYS A 117 19.24 8.98 2.75
CA LYS A 117 20.30 7.96 2.76
C LYS A 117 21.41 8.29 1.77
N GLU A 118 21.06 8.69 0.56
CA GLU A 118 22.01 9.10 -0.47
C GLU A 118 22.85 10.29 0.03
N LEU A 119 22.22 11.31 0.61
CA LEU A 119 22.92 12.45 1.19
C LEU A 119 23.86 12.06 2.34
N ILE A 120 23.44 11.15 3.24
CA ILE A 120 24.32 10.65 4.32
C ILE A 120 25.53 9.95 3.74
N TYR A 121 25.34 9.17 2.68
CA TYR A 121 26.41 8.46 2.00
C TYR A 121 27.39 9.44 1.34
N GLU A 122 26.90 10.42 0.58
CA GLU A 122 27.73 11.48 0.00
C GLU A 122 28.51 12.24 1.07
N PHE A 123 27.87 12.56 2.19
CA PHE A 123 28.53 13.25 3.30
C PHE A 123 29.61 12.38 3.95
N LYS A 124 29.38 11.07 4.09
CA LYS A 124 30.37 10.12 4.58
C LYS A 124 31.60 10.05 3.66
N GLU A 125 31.40 10.02 2.35
CA GLU A 125 32.50 10.05 1.37
C GLU A 125 33.35 11.32 1.53
N LEU A 126 32.72 12.48 1.73
CA LEU A 126 33.46 13.73 2.01
C LEU A 126 34.34 13.63 3.27
N PHE A 127 33.87 12.98 4.33
CA PHE A 127 34.67 12.77 5.54
C PHE A 127 35.84 11.80 5.31
N ILE A 128 35.67 10.82 4.43
CA ILE A 128 36.75 9.89 4.05
C ILE A 128 37.79 10.64 3.22
N GLU A 129 37.37 11.43 2.24
CA GLU A 129 38.27 12.21 1.37
C GLU A 129 39.11 13.24 2.15
N ASN A 130 38.61 13.74 3.28
CA ASN A 130 39.32 14.70 4.14
C ASN A 130 40.07 14.03 5.31
N ASP A 131 40.21 12.70 5.32
CA ASP A 131 40.86 11.92 6.41
C ASP A 131 40.24 12.13 7.81
N LEU A 132 38.98 12.60 7.88
CA LEU A 132 38.25 12.87 9.12
C LEU A 132 37.45 11.66 9.61
N TYR A 133 37.19 10.69 8.73
CA TYR A 133 36.32 9.55 9.02
C TYR A 133 36.91 8.57 10.07
N ASP A 134 38.24 8.43 10.10
CA ASP A 134 38.92 7.50 11.01
C ASP A 134 38.94 7.99 12.47
N ILE A 135 38.52 9.22 12.71
CA ILE A 135 38.27 9.73 14.06
C ILE A 135 37.18 8.88 14.70
N GLY A 136 37.50 8.23 15.81
CA GLY A 136 36.60 7.26 16.47
C GLY A 136 35.22 7.83 16.78
N SER A 137 35.12 9.12 17.13
CA SER A 137 33.84 9.81 17.36
C SER A 137 33.02 9.96 16.07
N VAL A 138 33.64 10.36 14.95
CA VAL A 138 32.97 10.52 13.66
C VAL A 138 32.38 9.19 13.18
N ARG A 139 33.15 8.09 13.29
CA ARG A 139 32.67 6.76 12.90
C ARG A 139 31.49 6.30 13.74
N ILE A 140 31.44 6.65 15.02
CA ILE A 140 30.31 6.36 15.90
C ILE A 140 29.09 7.19 15.49
N LEU A 141 29.26 8.49 15.27
CA LEU A 141 28.19 9.39 14.84
C LEU A 141 27.52 8.92 13.54
N PHE A 142 28.28 8.51 12.53
CA PHE A 142 27.69 7.97 11.30
C PHE A 142 26.88 6.69 11.53
N LYS A 143 27.34 5.78 12.41
CA LYS A 143 26.57 4.58 12.76
C LYS A 143 25.28 4.92 13.51
N GLU A 144 25.33 5.90 14.40
CA GLU A 144 24.16 6.36 15.14
C GLU A 144 23.14 7.04 14.22
N ILE A 145 23.60 7.81 13.24
CA ILE A 145 22.75 8.41 12.19
C ILE A 145 22.08 7.32 11.35
N GLU A 146 22.83 6.32 10.89
CA GLU A 146 22.29 5.18 10.14
C GLU A 146 21.22 4.44 10.96
N GLY A 147 21.47 4.20 12.25
CA GLY A 147 20.53 3.56 13.17
C GLY A 147 19.26 4.38 13.41
N ALA A 148 19.40 5.68 13.69
CA ALA A 148 18.27 6.58 13.93
C ALA A 148 17.36 6.72 12.69
N LEU A 149 17.97 6.72 11.50
CA LEU A 149 17.24 6.76 10.23
C LEU A 149 16.42 5.49 9.98
N GLU A 150 16.90 4.33 10.40
CA GLU A 150 16.13 3.09 10.28
C GLU A 150 14.90 3.06 11.20
N VAL A 151 15.04 3.61 12.40
CA VAL A 151 13.95 3.77 13.37
C VAL A 151 13.00 4.91 12.97
N GLY A 152 13.45 5.84 12.11
CA GLY A 152 12.67 6.98 11.65
C GLY A 152 12.68 8.17 12.63
N ASP A 153 13.69 8.25 13.50
CA ASP A 153 13.87 9.35 14.44
C ASP A 153 14.63 10.52 13.79
N TYR A 154 13.90 11.32 13.02
CA TYR A 154 14.48 12.44 12.27
C TYR A 154 14.99 13.57 13.16
N GLU A 155 14.44 13.74 14.36
CA GLU A 155 14.91 14.77 15.30
C GLU A 155 16.31 14.42 15.81
N HIS A 156 16.52 13.14 16.15
CA HIS A 156 17.82 12.64 16.54
C HIS A 156 18.84 12.70 15.40
N VAL A 157 18.44 12.35 14.18
CA VAL A 157 19.29 12.48 12.98
C VAL A 157 19.80 13.92 12.81
N MET A 158 18.91 14.92 12.92
CA MET A 158 19.30 16.34 12.78
C MET A 158 20.27 16.80 13.86
N LYS A 159 20.12 16.30 15.09
CA LYS A 159 21.04 16.57 16.18
C LYS A 159 22.44 16.02 15.88
N LEU A 160 22.54 14.74 15.50
CA LEU A 160 23.82 14.09 15.17
C LEU A 160 24.51 14.75 13.97
N PHE A 161 23.73 15.20 12.97
CA PHE A 161 24.28 15.98 11.85
C PHE A 161 24.89 17.31 12.29
N SER A 162 24.27 17.98 13.28
CA SER A 162 24.81 19.23 13.83
C SER A 162 26.14 18.98 14.54
N GLU A 163 26.25 17.87 15.28
CA GLU A 163 27.50 17.44 15.92
C GLU A 163 28.58 17.08 14.89
N LEU A 164 28.23 16.40 13.79
CA LEU A 164 29.17 16.14 12.69
C LEU A 164 29.69 17.42 12.04
N LYS A 165 28.85 18.45 11.93
CA LYS A 165 29.25 19.73 11.31
C LYS A 165 30.42 20.39 12.05
N GLU A 166 30.49 20.24 13.38
CA GLU A 166 31.58 20.78 14.20
C GLU A 166 32.96 20.20 13.86
N TYR A 167 33.04 19.06 13.16
CA TYR A 167 34.29 18.46 12.70
C TYR A 167 34.75 18.99 11.34
N PHE A 168 33.88 19.70 10.63
CA PHE A 168 34.12 20.22 9.28
C PHE A 168 34.31 21.74 9.25
N ASP A 169 33.75 22.46 10.24
CA ASP A 169 33.99 23.90 10.50
C ASP A 169 35.33 24.12 11.23
#